data_AF-A0A7W9Q545-F1
#
_entry.id   AF-A0A7W9Q545-F1
#
_cell.length_a   1.000
_cell.length_b   1.000
_cell.length_c   1.000
_cell.angle_alpha   90.00
_cell.angle_beta   90.00
_cell.angle_gamma   90.00
#
_symmetry.space_group_name_H-M   'P 1'
#
loop_
_entity.id
_entity.type
_entity.pdbx_description
1 polymer ?
#
loop_
_entity_poly.entity_id
_entity_poly.type
_entity_poly.pdbx_seq_one_letter_code
_entity_poly.pdbx_strand_id
1 'polypeptide(L)'
;RNAFGRQNESFEAAVDIRGVDGDPVEGVFIRAPWVESVGAGTEVLAEHDGHIVAVRQGNALATSFHPELTGDHRVHALFADMTTSRSAPVRVITSPALSRDTVMKRTTRVPARASLCEGSSPAVPSTAGAITLKINGEAHTLSVDHRTTLLDALRERLDLTGTKKGCDQGQCGTCTVLLDGRRALACLQLAVAAEGREITTIEGVADGDRLHPVQQAFLDLDGFQCGYCTPGQICSAIGAMAEHAAGWPSAVTDDVRPEAGPPPLTDDEIRERMSGNLCRCGAYVSIAEAVARAADAAKPTQPAPSPRIGPQAAAKEVAA
;
A
#
# COMPACT_ATOMS: atom_id res chain seq x y z
N ARG A 1 -13.98 16.03 9.92
CA ARG A 1 -15.06 15.93 8.90
C ARG A 1 -14.38 15.94 7.55
N ASN A 2 -14.42 14.85 6.78
CA ASN A 2 -13.95 14.82 5.39
C ASN A 2 -15.16 14.82 4.44
N ALA A 3 -14.90 14.75 3.13
CA ALA A 3 -15.85 14.98 2.04
C ALA A 3 -17.13 14.10 2.04
N PHE A 4 -17.23 13.10 2.92
CA PHE A 4 -18.39 12.19 3.03
C PHE A 4 -19.20 12.34 4.33
N GLY A 5 -18.85 13.28 5.22
CA GLY A 5 -19.76 13.69 6.31
C GLY A 5 -20.11 12.64 7.38
N ARG A 6 -19.32 11.57 7.58
CA ARG A 6 -19.63 10.50 8.55
C ARG A 6 -18.59 10.30 9.66
N GLN A 7 -18.99 9.56 10.70
CA GLN A 7 -18.27 9.31 11.96
C GLN A 7 -16.83 8.84 11.70
N ASN A 8 -15.88 9.48 12.40
CA ASN A 8 -14.45 9.14 12.35
C ASN A 8 -14.04 8.09 13.40
N GLU A 9 -14.99 7.60 14.20
CA GLU A 9 -14.72 6.66 15.28
C GLU A 9 -14.82 5.23 14.75
N SER A 10 -13.83 4.42 15.10
CA SER A 10 -13.89 2.98 14.89
C SER A 10 -14.38 2.31 16.16
N PHE A 11 -15.28 1.35 16.02
CA PHE A 11 -15.84 0.61 17.16
C PHE A 11 -16.14 -0.83 16.77
N GLU A 12 -16.39 -1.65 17.78
CA GLU A 12 -16.86 -3.02 17.62
C GLU A 12 -18.31 -3.07 18.06
N ALA A 13 -19.13 -3.83 17.31
CA ALA A 13 -20.50 -4.05 17.68
C ALA A 13 -21.00 -5.40 17.17
N ALA A 14 -21.87 -6.01 17.97
CA ALA A 14 -22.68 -7.15 17.57
C ALA A 14 -23.70 -6.73 16.49
N VAL A 15 -23.73 -7.46 15.38
CA VAL A 15 -24.61 -7.21 14.23
C VAL A 15 -25.41 -8.47 13.89
N ASP A 16 -26.74 -8.37 13.97
CA ASP A 16 -27.64 -9.39 13.46
C ASP A 16 -27.77 -9.29 11.94
N ILE A 17 -27.33 -10.33 11.22
CA ILE A 17 -27.32 -10.35 9.75
C ILE A 17 -28.31 -11.38 9.24
N ARG A 18 -29.30 -10.94 8.45
CA ARG A 18 -30.23 -11.85 7.78
C ARG A 18 -29.47 -12.82 6.87
N GLY A 19 -29.68 -14.12 7.09
CA GLY A 19 -29.02 -15.19 6.35
C GLY A 19 -27.72 -15.70 6.98
N VAL A 20 -27.33 -15.16 8.14
CA VAL A 20 -26.30 -15.74 8.99
C VAL A 20 -26.99 -16.35 10.22
N ASP A 21 -26.89 -17.67 10.37
CA ASP A 21 -27.49 -18.37 11.50
C ASP A 21 -26.63 -18.26 12.77
N GLY A 22 -27.29 -18.27 13.94
CA GLY A 22 -26.66 -18.27 15.26
C GLY A 22 -26.68 -16.90 15.94
N ASP A 23 -25.73 -16.68 16.85
CA ASP A 23 -25.56 -15.42 17.58
C ASP A 23 -25.16 -14.28 16.64
N PRO A 24 -25.37 -13.00 17.01
CA PRO A 24 -24.88 -11.85 16.25
C PRO A 24 -23.41 -11.99 15.86
N VAL A 25 -23.04 -11.45 14.70
CA VAL A 25 -21.64 -11.40 14.26
C VAL A 25 -20.98 -10.18 14.90
N GLU A 26 -19.81 -10.37 15.50
CA GLU A 26 -19.01 -9.25 15.99
C GLU A 26 -18.33 -8.55 14.81
N GLY A 27 -18.73 -7.31 14.54
CA GLY A 27 -18.24 -6.51 13.43
C GLY A 27 -17.29 -5.42 13.89
N VAL A 28 -16.11 -5.33 13.25
CA VAL A 28 -15.21 -4.18 13.41
C VAL A 28 -15.59 -3.09 12.40
N PHE A 29 -16.15 -1.99 12.89
CA PHE A 29 -16.51 -0.81 12.10
C PHE A 29 -15.31 0.12 12.02
N ILE A 30 -14.61 0.12 10.88
CA ILE A 30 -13.45 1.00 10.67
C ILE A 30 -13.95 2.29 10.02
N ARG A 31 -13.95 3.39 10.78
CA ARG A 31 -14.47 4.70 10.35
C ARG A 31 -15.95 4.65 9.89
N ALA A 32 -16.68 3.72 10.52
CA ALA A 32 -18.10 3.38 10.41
C ALA A 32 -18.89 4.00 9.23
N PRO A 33 -18.59 3.65 7.97
CA PRO A 33 -19.37 4.14 6.85
C PRO A 33 -20.64 3.29 6.69
N TRP A 34 -21.81 3.78 7.10
CA TRP A 34 -23.08 3.07 6.84
C TRP A 34 -23.53 3.09 5.35
N VAL A 35 -24.72 2.62 5.02
CA VAL A 35 -25.39 2.88 3.74
C VAL A 35 -26.47 3.94 3.98
N GLU A 36 -26.43 5.04 3.23
CA GLU A 36 -27.40 6.15 3.38
C GLU A 36 -28.73 5.86 2.67
N SER A 37 -28.67 5.17 1.54
CA SER A 37 -29.83 4.78 0.75
C SER A 37 -29.50 3.57 -0.10
N VAL A 38 -30.54 2.81 -0.46
CA VAL A 38 -30.42 1.62 -1.31
C VAL A 38 -31.25 1.77 -2.57
N GLY A 39 -30.73 1.26 -3.69
CA GLY A 39 -31.44 1.25 -4.98
C GLY A 39 -32.44 0.10 -5.10
N ALA A 40 -33.29 0.14 -6.12
CA ALA A 40 -34.25 -0.92 -6.41
C ALA A 40 -33.55 -2.29 -6.58
N GLY A 41 -34.09 -3.32 -5.94
CA GLY A 41 -33.54 -4.69 -5.97
C GLY A 41 -32.38 -4.94 -5.00
N THR A 42 -32.07 -3.98 -4.12
CA THR A 42 -31.13 -4.17 -3.02
C THR A 42 -31.88 -4.63 -1.78
N GLU A 43 -31.42 -5.72 -1.17
CA GLU A 43 -31.91 -6.25 0.10
C GLU A 43 -31.07 -5.70 1.25
N VAL A 44 -31.72 -5.12 2.26
CA VAL A 44 -31.06 -4.78 3.53
C VAL A 44 -30.98 -6.04 4.39
N LEU A 45 -29.76 -6.41 4.77
CA LEU A 45 -29.48 -7.61 5.57
C LEU A 45 -29.29 -7.31 7.05
N ALA A 46 -28.75 -6.13 7.39
CA ALA A 46 -28.52 -5.73 8.78
C ALA A 46 -28.60 -4.20 8.94
N GLU A 47 -29.05 -3.78 10.11
CA GLU A 47 -29.02 -2.40 10.58
C GLU A 47 -28.37 -2.35 11.98
N HIS A 48 -27.65 -1.27 12.28
CA HIS A 48 -27.08 -0.99 13.59
C HIS A 48 -27.36 0.48 13.92
N ASP A 49 -27.98 0.76 15.06
CA ASP A 49 -28.40 2.10 15.50
C ASP A 49 -29.17 2.91 14.43
N GLY A 50 -30.06 2.23 13.69
CA GLY A 50 -30.87 2.84 12.63
C GLY A 50 -30.11 3.13 11.33
N HIS A 51 -28.86 2.67 11.23
CA HIS A 51 -28.06 2.77 10.03
C HIS A 51 -27.97 1.42 9.33
N ILE A 52 -28.12 1.41 8.01
CA ILE A 52 -27.94 0.20 7.20
C ILE A 52 -26.44 -0.15 7.18
N VAL A 53 -26.09 -1.37 7.60
CA VAL A 53 -24.69 -1.81 7.74
C VAL A 53 -24.36 -3.07 6.95
N ALA A 54 -25.36 -3.76 6.41
CA ALA A 54 -25.15 -4.84 5.44
C ALA A 54 -26.25 -4.84 4.39
N VAL A 55 -25.86 -4.91 3.11
CA VAL A 55 -26.77 -4.96 1.97
C VAL A 55 -26.34 -6.02 0.95
N ARG A 56 -27.32 -6.55 0.23
CA ARG A 56 -27.11 -7.48 -0.87
C ARG A 56 -27.81 -7.01 -2.13
N GLN A 57 -27.15 -7.16 -3.27
CA GLN A 57 -27.78 -7.03 -4.58
C GLN A 57 -27.30 -8.17 -5.48
N GLY A 58 -28.14 -9.18 -5.69
CA GLY A 58 -27.76 -10.39 -6.44
C GLY A 58 -26.66 -11.18 -5.73
N ASN A 59 -25.47 -11.26 -6.34
CA ASN A 59 -24.27 -11.89 -5.79
C ASN A 59 -23.28 -10.89 -5.18
N ALA A 60 -23.62 -9.59 -5.15
CA ALA A 60 -22.86 -8.60 -4.43
C ALA A 60 -23.33 -8.52 -2.97
N LEU A 61 -22.40 -8.58 -2.03
CA LEU A 61 -22.58 -8.34 -0.60
C LEU A 61 -21.70 -7.15 -0.23
N ALA A 62 -22.27 -6.15 0.45
CA ALA A 62 -21.53 -5.02 0.98
C ALA A 62 -21.83 -4.86 2.47
N THR A 63 -20.78 -4.74 3.29
CA THR A 63 -20.86 -4.52 4.73
C THR A 63 -20.11 -3.25 5.11
N SER A 64 -20.59 -2.58 6.14
CA SER A 64 -19.97 -1.40 6.76
C SER A 64 -18.97 -1.76 7.86
N PHE A 65 -18.79 -3.05 8.11
CA PHE A 65 -17.94 -3.64 9.13
C PHE A 65 -17.17 -4.82 8.54
N HIS A 66 -16.10 -5.21 9.23
CA HIS A 66 -15.20 -6.29 8.87
C HIS A 66 -15.36 -7.44 9.86
N PRO A 67 -16.25 -8.41 9.59
CA PRO A 67 -16.45 -9.56 10.47
C PRO A 67 -15.21 -10.49 10.52
N GLU A 68 -14.39 -10.49 9.48
CA GLU A 68 -13.17 -11.30 9.42
C GLU A 68 -12.09 -10.86 10.42
N LEU A 69 -12.11 -9.60 10.86
CA LEU A 69 -11.15 -9.09 11.84
C LEU A 69 -11.41 -9.62 13.24
N THR A 70 -12.63 -10.10 13.53
CA THR A 70 -12.99 -10.76 14.78
C THR A 70 -12.84 -12.29 14.70
N GLY A 71 -12.44 -12.82 13.53
CA GLY A 71 -12.34 -14.26 13.28
C GLY A 71 -13.68 -14.94 12.99
N ASP A 72 -14.78 -14.18 12.86
CA ASP A 72 -16.08 -14.74 12.47
C ASP A 72 -16.20 -14.85 10.95
N HIS A 73 -16.12 -16.08 10.45
CA HIS A 73 -16.17 -16.37 9.02
C HIS A 73 -17.58 -16.61 8.47
N ARG A 74 -18.65 -16.47 9.26
CA ARG A 74 -20.01 -16.81 8.81
C ARG A 74 -20.52 -15.87 7.72
N VAL A 75 -20.13 -14.60 7.74
CA VAL A 75 -20.45 -13.64 6.65
C VAL A 75 -19.71 -14.03 5.36
N HIS A 76 -18.48 -14.53 5.48
CA HIS A 76 -17.74 -15.05 4.33
C HIS A 76 -18.40 -16.33 3.77
N ALA A 77 -18.88 -17.22 4.64
CA ALA A 77 -19.63 -18.41 4.23
C ALA A 77 -20.92 -18.04 3.48
N LEU A 78 -21.68 -17.06 3.99
CA LEU A 78 -22.85 -16.51 3.29
C LEU A 78 -22.49 -16.00 1.88
N PHE A 79 -21.39 -15.24 1.75
CA PHE A 79 -20.91 -14.77 0.45
C PHE A 79 -20.45 -15.92 -0.48
N ALA A 80 -19.77 -16.92 0.05
CA ALA A 80 -19.33 -18.10 -0.71
C ALA A 80 -20.54 -18.89 -1.24
N ASP A 81 -21.58 -19.08 -0.43
CA ASP A 81 -22.82 -19.75 -0.84
C ASP A 81 -23.57 -18.94 -1.90
N MET A 82 -23.61 -17.61 -1.76
CA MET A 82 -24.19 -16.71 -2.77
C MET A 82 -23.52 -16.83 -4.15
N THR A 83 -22.19 -17.02 -4.19
CA THR A 83 -21.43 -17.09 -5.45
C THR A 83 -21.43 -18.50 -6.06
N THR A 84 -21.52 -19.55 -5.24
CA THR A 84 -21.47 -20.94 -5.70
C THR A 84 -22.85 -21.49 -6.13
N SER A 85 -23.94 -21.05 -5.49
CA SER A 85 -25.31 -21.54 -5.70
C SER A 85 -25.91 -21.28 -7.10
N ARG A 86 -25.27 -20.48 -7.95
CA ARG A 86 -25.78 -20.10 -9.29
C ARG A 86 -24.82 -20.33 -10.45
N SER A 87 -23.75 -21.11 -10.25
CA SER A 87 -22.97 -21.59 -11.40
C SER A 87 -23.82 -22.56 -12.21
N ALA A 88 -24.42 -22.07 -13.30
CA ALA A 88 -24.71 -22.93 -14.45
C ALA A 88 -23.45 -23.76 -14.73
N PRO A 89 -23.56 -25.05 -15.07
CA PRO A 89 -22.37 -25.86 -15.29
C PRO A 89 -21.54 -25.20 -16.37
N VAL A 90 -20.36 -24.70 -15.99
CA VAL A 90 -19.30 -24.41 -16.95
C VAL A 90 -19.06 -25.74 -17.64
N ARG A 91 -19.44 -25.84 -18.92
CA ARG A 91 -18.99 -26.93 -19.79
C ARG A 91 -17.47 -26.83 -19.81
N VAL A 92 -16.81 -27.60 -18.95
CA VAL A 92 -15.41 -27.94 -19.14
C VAL A 92 -15.37 -28.66 -20.48
N ILE A 93 -14.79 -28.01 -21.49
CA ILE A 93 -14.41 -28.70 -22.71
C ILE A 93 -13.26 -29.63 -22.29
N THR A 94 -13.60 -30.83 -21.84
CA THR A 94 -12.63 -31.89 -21.62
C THR A 94 -12.16 -32.34 -23.00
N SER A 95 -10.91 -32.04 -23.35
CA SER A 95 -10.20 -32.78 -24.39
C SER A 95 -10.26 -34.28 -24.07
N PRO A 96 -10.36 -35.16 -25.08
CA PRO A 96 -10.52 -36.59 -24.84
C PRO A 96 -9.31 -37.12 -24.07
N ALA A 97 -9.63 -37.83 -22.98
CA ALA A 97 -8.69 -38.47 -22.08
C ALA A 97 -7.79 -39.47 -22.82
N LEU A 98 -6.47 -39.35 -22.65
CA LEU A 98 -5.58 -40.49 -22.78
C LEU A 98 -5.84 -41.43 -21.60
N SER A 99 -6.31 -42.65 -21.91
CA SER A 99 -6.65 -43.68 -20.93
C SER A 99 -5.43 -44.08 -20.09
N ARG A 100 -5.59 -44.04 -18.76
CA ARG A 100 -4.62 -44.55 -17.77
C ARG A 100 -4.78 -46.06 -17.55
N ASP A 101 -4.79 -46.84 -18.62
CA ASP A 101 -4.79 -48.30 -18.54
C ASP A 101 -3.56 -48.87 -19.24
N THR A 102 -2.43 -48.91 -18.52
CA THR A 102 -1.42 -49.97 -18.64
C THR A 102 -0.59 -49.99 -17.36
N VAL A 103 -1.14 -50.59 -16.31
CA VAL A 103 -0.31 -51.17 -15.24
C VAL A 103 0.19 -52.51 -15.77
N MET A 104 1.38 -52.52 -16.36
CA MET A 104 2.10 -53.76 -16.68
C MET A 104 3.21 -53.96 -15.65
N LYS A 105 3.05 -55.04 -14.89
CA LYS A 105 4.03 -55.61 -13.98
C LYS A 105 5.38 -55.82 -14.69
N ARG A 106 6.45 -55.26 -14.14
CA ARG A 106 7.81 -55.76 -14.35
C ARG A 106 8.52 -55.92 -13.01
N THR A 107 8.53 -57.17 -12.55
CA THR A 107 9.48 -57.70 -11.60
C THR A 107 10.88 -57.69 -12.21
N THR A 108 11.82 -56.97 -11.62
CA THR A 108 13.26 -57.17 -11.83
C THR A 108 13.99 -57.20 -10.49
N ARG A 109 14.74 -58.30 -10.31
CA ARG A 109 15.63 -58.61 -9.20
C ARG A 109 16.55 -57.44 -8.82
N VAL A 110 16.70 -57.23 -7.52
CA VAL A 110 17.78 -56.45 -6.91
C VAL A 110 19.04 -57.34 -6.83
N PRO A 111 20.20 -56.93 -7.36
CA PRO A 111 21.48 -57.40 -6.86
C PRO A 111 22.05 -56.41 -5.84
N ALA A 112 22.73 -56.97 -4.84
CA ALA A 112 23.34 -56.25 -3.74
C ALA A 112 24.66 -55.57 -4.12
N ARG A 113 24.92 -54.46 -3.41
CA ARG A 113 26.21 -53.80 -3.11
C ARG A 113 27.13 -53.39 -4.28
N ALA A 114 27.29 -52.08 -4.43
CA ALA A 114 28.57 -51.45 -4.71
C ALA A 114 28.71 -50.17 -3.86
N SER A 115 29.95 -49.89 -3.49
CA SER A 115 30.43 -49.00 -2.45
C SER A 115 30.82 -47.64 -3.01
N LEU A 116 30.61 -46.59 -2.18
CA LEU A 116 31.25 -45.26 -2.14
C LEU A 116 31.17 -44.35 -3.38
N CYS A 117 30.65 -43.14 -3.16
CA CYS A 117 31.34 -41.88 -3.47
C CYS A 117 30.72 -40.77 -2.61
N GLU A 118 31.57 -40.04 -1.88
CA GLU A 118 31.23 -38.85 -1.13
C GLU A 118 30.49 -37.85 -2.03
N GLY A 119 29.29 -37.47 -1.58
CA GLY A 119 28.43 -36.54 -2.29
C GLY A 119 29.05 -35.15 -2.27
N SER A 120 29.50 -34.73 -3.45
CA SER A 120 29.63 -33.34 -3.87
C SER A 120 28.61 -32.45 -3.16
N SER A 121 29.09 -31.38 -2.52
CA SER A 121 28.24 -30.25 -2.14
C SER A 121 27.33 -29.89 -3.32
N PRO A 122 26.01 -29.68 -3.13
CA PRO A 122 25.15 -29.31 -4.24
C PRO A 122 25.74 -28.04 -4.88
N ALA A 123 26.10 -28.14 -6.16
CA ALA A 123 26.56 -26.98 -6.90
C ALA A 123 25.47 -25.91 -6.84
N VAL A 124 25.83 -24.69 -6.44
CA VAL A 124 24.90 -23.55 -6.49
C VAL A 124 24.34 -23.51 -7.92
N PRO A 125 23.01 -23.55 -8.10
CA PRO A 125 22.43 -23.44 -9.43
C PRO A 125 22.99 -22.18 -10.11
N SER A 126 23.36 -22.25 -11.39
CA SER A 126 23.95 -21.10 -12.12
C SER A 126 23.04 -19.86 -12.17
N THR A 127 21.80 -20.00 -11.70
CA THR A 127 20.77 -18.97 -11.62
C THR A 127 20.65 -18.33 -10.24
N ALA A 128 21.52 -18.65 -9.28
CA ALA A 128 21.51 -18.06 -7.95
C ALA A 128 22.90 -17.56 -7.53
N GLY A 129 22.93 -16.48 -6.76
CA GLY A 129 24.15 -15.81 -6.32
C GLY A 129 23.97 -15.15 -4.96
N ALA A 130 25.09 -14.92 -4.26
CA ALA A 130 25.12 -14.11 -3.05
C ALA A 130 25.24 -12.64 -3.43
N ILE A 131 24.41 -11.79 -2.82
CA ILE A 131 24.44 -10.33 -2.98
C ILE A 131 24.39 -9.65 -1.61
N THR A 132 24.86 -8.41 -1.53
CA THR A 132 24.69 -7.55 -0.35
C THR A 132 23.89 -6.30 -0.68
N LEU A 133 22.72 -6.17 -0.05
CA LEU A 133 21.84 -5.01 -0.16
C LEU A 133 22.01 -4.10 1.04
N LYS A 134 22.04 -2.79 0.84
CA LYS A 134 22.04 -1.81 1.93
C LYS A 134 20.63 -1.23 2.07
N ILE A 135 19.92 -1.63 3.12
CA ILE A 135 18.51 -1.30 3.31
C ILE A 135 18.36 -0.57 4.63
N ASN A 136 17.77 0.62 4.59
CA ASN A 136 17.50 1.46 5.78
C ASN A 136 18.75 1.69 6.66
N GLY A 137 19.93 1.77 6.04
CA GLY A 137 21.22 1.94 6.72
C GLY A 137 21.91 0.64 7.16
N GLU A 138 21.27 -0.51 7.00
CA GLU A 138 21.80 -1.82 7.39
C GLU A 138 22.22 -2.66 6.18
N ALA A 139 23.29 -3.44 6.31
CA ALA A 139 23.76 -4.34 5.26
C ALA A 139 23.16 -5.75 5.43
N HIS A 140 22.47 -6.23 4.40
CA HIS A 140 21.87 -7.56 4.35
C HIS A 140 22.52 -8.39 3.24
N THR A 141 23.24 -9.45 3.63
CA THR A 141 23.79 -10.42 2.69
C THR A 141 22.84 -11.60 2.55
N LEU A 142 22.44 -11.91 1.32
CA LEU A 142 21.48 -12.97 1.00
C LEU A 142 21.85 -13.71 -0.28
N SER A 143 21.52 -15.00 -0.34
CA SER A 143 21.54 -15.76 -1.60
C SER A 143 20.15 -15.74 -2.23
N VAL A 144 20.09 -15.31 -3.50
CA VAL A 144 18.86 -15.13 -4.28
C VAL A 144 18.98 -15.75 -5.67
N ASP A 145 17.85 -16.14 -6.25
CA ASP A 145 17.76 -16.38 -7.68
C ASP A 145 17.92 -15.04 -8.42
N HIS A 146 18.63 -15.01 -9.55
CA HIS A 146 18.90 -13.77 -10.29
C HIS A 146 17.64 -13.10 -10.83
N ARG A 147 16.50 -13.82 -10.91
CA ARG A 147 15.20 -13.28 -11.31
C ARG A 147 14.41 -12.68 -10.15
N THR A 148 14.89 -12.83 -8.91
CA THR A 148 14.23 -12.26 -7.73
C THR A 148 14.18 -10.73 -7.86
N THR A 149 12.96 -10.20 -7.84
CA THR A 149 12.75 -8.75 -7.82
C THR A 149 13.23 -8.18 -6.48
N LEU A 150 13.57 -6.89 -6.45
CA LEU A 150 13.87 -6.20 -5.20
C LEU A 150 12.67 -6.27 -4.26
N LEU A 151 11.44 -6.19 -4.80
CA LEU A 151 10.21 -6.36 -4.03
C LEU A 151 10.15 -7.70 -3.29
N ASP A 152 10.44 -8.81 -4.00
CA ASP A 152 10.41 -10.14 -3.41
C ASP A 152 11.56 -10.37 -2.44
N ALA A 153 12.74 -9.80 -2.70
CA ALA A 153 13.85 -9.83 -1.76
C ALA A 153 13.48 -9.14 -0.43
N LEU A 154 12.91 -7.93 -0.50
CA LEU A 154 12.48 -7.17 0.68
C LEU A 154 11.43 -7.93 1.48
N ARG A 155 10.37 -8.40 0.83
CA ARG A 155 9.22 -8.97 1.52
C ARG A 155 9.44 -10.41 1.95
N GLU A 156 9.88 -11.26 1.04
CA GLU A 156 9.83 -12.72 1.23
C GLU A 156 11.15 -13.29 1.76
N ARG A 157 12.24 -12.51 1.70
CA ARG A 157 13.57 -12.92 2.21
C ARG A 157 13.99 -12.16 3.47
N LEU A 158 13.54 -10.92 3.62
CA LEU A 158 13.94 -10.02 4.71
C LEU A 158 12.78 -9.60 5.62
N ASP A 159 11.55 -10.03 5.32
CA ASP A 159 10.33 -9.71 6.09
C ASP A 159 10.03 -8.21 6.24
N LEU A 160 10.58 -7.39 5.33
CA LEU A 160 10.26 -5.96 5.21
C LEU A 160 8.99 -5.79 4.36
N THR A 161 7.87 -6.13 4.99
CA THR A 161 6.57 -6.28 4.32
C THR A 161 5.84 -4.96 4.06
N GLY A 162 6.39 -3.83 4.48
CA GLY A 162 5.82 -2.49 4.28
C GLY A 162 5.70 -2.14 2.80
N THR A 163 6.71 -2.47 1.99
CA THR A 163 6.61 -2.35 0.53
C THR A 163 5.62 -3.40 -0.02
N LYS A 164 4.63 -2.99 -0.82
CA LYS A 164 3.50 -3.87 -1.18
C LYS A 164 3.57 -4.37 -2.63
N LYS A 165 3.07 -5.59 -2.84
CA LYS A 165 2.84 -6.16 -4.18
C LYS A 165 1.38 -5.96 -4.58
N GLY A 166 1.10 -4.94 -5.39
CA GLY A 166 -0.25 -4.68 -5.90
C GLY A 166 -0.55 -5.31 -7.26
N CYS A 167 0.37 -5.15 -8.22
CA CYS A 167 0.18 -5.59 -9.61
C CYS A 167 1.34 -6.44 -10.16
N ASP A 168 2.54 -6.31 -9.59
CA ASP A 168 3.79 -6.93 -10.07
C ASP A 168 4.17 -6.62 -11.54
N GLN A 169 3.64 -5.52 -12.09
CA GLN A 169 3.79 -5.13 -13.50
C GLN A 169 4.02 -3.61 -13.67
N GLY A 170 4.39 -2.91 -12.60
CA GLY A 170 4.68 -1.47 -12.63
C GLY A 170 3.47 -0.54 -12.79
N GLN A 171 2.25 -1.03 -12.63
CA GLN A 171 1.02 -0.25 -12.88
C GLN A 171 0.53 0.57 -11.67
N CYS A 172 0.76 0.09 -10.44
CA CYS A 172 0.06 0.62 -9.26
C CYS A 172 0.90 1.49 -8.30
N GLY A 173 2.23 1.45 -8.39
CA GLY A 173 3.12 2.20 -7.49
C GLY A 173 3.17 1.74 -6.03
N THR A 174 2.42 0.73 -5.60
CA THR A 174 2.43 0.30 -4.18
C THR A 174 3.76 -0.31 -3.72
N CYS A 175 4.63 -0.65 -4.67
CA CYS A 175 5.98 -1.16 -4.46
C CYS A 175 7.07 -0.08 -4.53
N THR A 176 6.71 1.21 -4.48
CA THR A 176 7.72 2.28 -4.53
C THR A 176 8.64 2.23 -3.30
N VAL A 177 9.94 2.23 -3.57
CA VAL A 177 11.03 2.43 -2.61
C VAL A 177 11.92 3.58 -3.10
N LEU A 178 12.83 4.08 -2.27
CA LEU A 178 13.88 5.01 -2.71
C LEU A 178 15.17 4.22 -2.95
N LEU A 179 15.72 4.33 -4.15
CA LEU A 179 17.03 3.81 -4.54
C LEU A 179 17.98 4.99 -4.78
N ASP A 180 18.97 5.15 -3.92
CA ASP A 180 19.88 6.31 -3.89
C ASP A 180 19.10 7.64 -3.85
N GLY A 181 18.05 7.68 -3.01
CA GLY A 181 17.16 8.83 -2.88
C GLY A 181 16.15 9.02 -4.03
N ARG A 182 16.19 8.21 -5.09
CA ARG A 182 15.25 8.28 -6.22
C ARG A 182 14.18 7.22 -6.10
N ARG A 183 12.92 7.62 -6.24
CA ARG A 183 11.80 6.66 -6.24
C ARG A 183 11.92 5.66 -7.40
N ALA A 184 11.69 4.39 -7.11
CA ALA A 184 11.73 3.29 -8.08
C ALA A 184 10.69 2.22 -7.73
N LEU A 185 10.18 1.55 -8.76
CA LEU A 185 9.22 0.45 -8.61
C LEU A 185 9.98 -0.84 -8.33
N ALA A 186 9.93 -1.33 -7.08
CA ALA A 186 10.72 -2.50 -6.67
C ALA A 186 10.33 -3.79 -7.43
N CYS A 187 9.10 -3.90 -7.95
CA CYS A 187 8.68 -5.05 -8.77
C CYS A 187 9.36 -5.13 -10.14
N LEU A 188 9.87 -4.02 -10.66
CA LEU A 188 10.57 -3.96 -11.96
C LEU A 188 12.10 -3.83 -11.79
N GLN A 189 12.59 -3.88 -10.56
CA GLN A 189 14.01 -3.88 -10.25
C GLN A 189 14.44 -5.29 -9.84
N LEU A 190 15.52 -5.81 -10.41
CA LEU A 190 16.11 -7.07 -9.92
C LEU A 190 16.95 -6.80 -8.66
N ALA A 191 16.87 -7.70 -7.67
CA ALA A 191 17.64 -7.57 -6.44
C ALA A 191 19.15 -7.53 -6.71
N VAL A 192 19.63 -8.37 -7.65
CA VAL A 192 21.04 -8.37 -8.09
C VAL A 192 21.50 -7.04 -8.68
N ALA A 193 20.59 -6.28 -9.30
CA ALA A 193 20.90 -4.96 -9.87
C ALA A 193 20.79 -3.82 -8.83
N ALA A 194 20.34 -4.12 -7.62
CA ALA A 194 20.28 -3.18 -6.51
C ALA A 194 21.49 -3.30 -5.55
N GLU A 195 22.39 -4.27 -5.78
CA GLU A 195 23.60 -4.44 -4.98
C GLU A 195 24.45 -3.17 -4.95
N GLY A 196 24.95 -2.83 -3.75
CA GLY A 196 25.77 -1.65 -3.51
C GLY A 196 25.03 -0.30 -3.46
N ARG A 197 23.75 -0.27 -3.84
CA ARG A 197 22.90 0.93 -3.79
C ARG A 197 22.27 1.10 -2.42
N GLU A 198 21.98 2.35 -2.04
CA GLU A 198 21.24 2.64 -0.81
C GLU A 198 19.74 2.50 -1.06
N ILE A 199 19.08 1.62 -0.32
CA ILE A 199 17.64 1.35 -0.41
C ILE A 199 16.96 1.90 0.84
N THR A 200 15.96 2.77 0.66
CA THR A 200 15.06 3.18 1.75
C THR A 200 13.65 2.67 1.46
N THR A 201 13.13 1.84 2.35
CA THR A 201 11.74 1.37 2.35
C THR A 201 10.91 2.21 3.33
N ILE A 202 9.59 1.98 3.39
CA ILE A 202 8.72 2.73 4.30
C ILE A 202 9.13 2.60 5.78
N GLU A 203 9.69 1.44 6.15
CA GLU A 203 10.19 1.14 7.48
C GLU A 203 11.37 2.04 7.87
N GLY A 204 12.18 2.48 6.91
CA GLY A 204 13.32 3.38 7.12
C GLY A 204 13.02 4.86 6.94
N VAL A 205 11.76 5.26 6.72
CA VAL A 205 11.39 6.67 6.52
C VAL A 205 11.33 7.44 7.85
N ALA A 206 10.92 6.80 8.93
CA ALA A 206 10.88 7.41 10.25
C ALA A 206 12.27 7.40 10.91
N ASP A 207 12.51 8.36 11.80
CA ASP A 207 13.71 8.38 12.66
C ASP A 207 13.32 7.94 14.07
N GLY A 208 13.43 6.63 14.33
CA GLY A 208 12.88 6.00 15.53
C GLY A 208 11.37 6.24 15.63
N ASP A 209 10.92 6.81 16.74
CA ASP A 209 9.50 7.13 16.97
C ASP A 209 9.05 8.43 16.29
N ARG A 210 9.99 9.17 15.67
CA ARG A 210 9.67 10.45 15.02
C ARG A 210 9.28 10.22 13.57
N LEU A 211 8.00 10.43 13.28
CA LEU A 211 7.47 10.38 11.93
C LEU A 211 8.11 11.43 11.03
N HIS A 212 8.37 11.04 9.78
CA HIS A 212 8.74 11.96 8.71
C HIS A 212 7.59 12.96 8.47
N PRO A 213 7.86 14.23 8.08
CA PRO A 213 6.80 15.22 7.82
C PRO A 213 5.71 14.74 6.86
N VAL A 214 6.07 13.94 5.84
CA VAL A 214 5.10 13.30 4.94
C VAL A 214 4.23 12.28 5.68
N GLN A 215 4.81 11.41 6.52
CA GLN A 215 4.04 10.46 7.34
C GLN A 215 3.07 11.19 8.28
N GLN A 216 3.55 12.22 8.96
CA GLN A 216 2.72 13.04 9.86
C GLN A 216 1.58 13.73 9.10
N ALA A 217 1.85 14.30 7.92
CA ALA A 217 0.82 14.94 7.12
C ALA A 217 -0.24 13.94 6.63
N PHE A 218 0.17 12.73 6.22
CA PHE A 218 -0.76 11.66 5.86
C PHE A 218 -1.64 11.24 7.05
N LEU A 219 -1.08 11.19 8.26
CA LEU A 219 -1.83 10.90 9.48
C LEU A 219 -2.83 12.01 9.80
N ASP A 220 -2.39 13.27 9.82
CA ASP A 220 -3.20 14.43 10.19
C ASP A 220 -4.36 14.68 9.21
N LEU A 221 -4.14 14.43 7.92
CA LEU A 221 -5.06 14.76 6.84
C LEU A 221 -5.83 13.55 6.31
N ASP A 222 -5.71 12.40 6.98
CA ASP A 222 -6.38 11.17 6.58
C ASP A 222 -6.02 10.77 5.13
N GLY A 223 -4.74 10.89 4.79
CA GLY A 223 -4.15 10.57 3.48
C GLY A 223 -4.14 9.08 3.13
N PHE A 224 -4.98 8.28 3.78
CA PHE A 224 -5.13 6.85 3.55
C PHE A 224 -6.48 6.32 4.07
N GLN A 225 -6.84 5.11 3.62
CA GLN A 225 -7.97 4.36 4.19
C GLN A 225 -7.53 2.94 4.53
N CYS A 226 -7.55 2.01 3.56
CA CYS A 226 -7.12 0.62 3.78
C CYS A 226 -5.62 0.46 4.08
N GLY A 227 -4.82 1.52 3.91
CA GLY A 227 -3.38 1.50 4.15
C GLY A 227 -2.53 0.83 3.08
N TYR A 228 -3.12 0.08 2.14
CA TYR A 228 -2.35 -0.77 1.21
C TYR A 228 -1.45 0.03 0.26
N CYS A 229 -1.92 1.15 -0.28
CA CYS A 229 -1.10 2.01 -1.14
C CYS A 229 -0.17 2.95 -0.36
N THR A 230 -0.42 3.14 0.95
CA THR A 230 0.18 4.21 1.76
C THR A 230 1.71 4.17 1.79
N PRO A 231 2.38 3.01 1.94
CA PRO A 231 3.84 2.92 1.84
C PRO A 231 4.40 3.48 0.54
N GLY A 232 3.83 3.06 -0.60
CA GLY A 232 4.24 3.54 -1.91
C GLY A 232 3.93 5.03 -2.10
N GLN A 233 2.79 5.52 -1.61
CA GLN A 233 2.42 6.94 -1.66
C GLN A 233 3.43 7.81 -0.89
N ILE A 234 3.84 7.39 0.31
CA ILE A 234 4.79 8.15 1.13
C ILE A 234 6.18 8.17 0.48
N CYS A 235 6.70 7.02 0.05
CA CYS A 235 7.98 6.96 -0.65
C CYS A 235 7.96 7.78 -1.95
N SER A 236 6.87 7.71 -2.72
CA SER A 236 6.72 8.51 -3.93
C SER A 236 6.63 10.01 -3.66
N ALA A 237 5.95 10.42 -2.58
CA ALA A 237 5.86 11.83 -2.21
C ALA A 237 7.22 12.41 -1.85
N ILE A 238 8.03 11.68 -1.07
CA ILE A 238 9.40 12.07 -0.73
C ILE A 238 10.24 12.22 -2.01
N GLY A 239 10.19 11.23 -2.91
CA GLY A 239 10.89 11.28 -4.19
C GLY A 239 10.43 12.43 -5.08
N ALA A 240 9.12 12.63 -5.21
CA ALA A 240 8.53 13.70 -6.02
C ALA A 240 8.91 15.10 -5.53
N MET A 241 8.91 15.31 -4.21
CA MET A 241 9.34 16.57 -3.59
C MET A 241 10.84 16.83 -3.84
N ALA A 242 11.68 15.79 -3.75
CA ALA A 242 13.11 15.91 -4.04
C ALA A 242 13.37 16.21 -5.54
N GLU A 243 12.66 15.53 -6.45
CA GLU A 243 12.71 15.79 -7.89
C GLU A 243 12.32 17.24 -8.21
N HIS A 244 11.24 17.74 -7.60
CA HIS A 244 10.79 19.11 -7.76
C HIS A 244 11.82 20.12 -7.23
N ALA A 245 12.37 19.90 -6.03
CA ALA A 245 13.41 20.74 -5.46
C ALA A 245 14.70 20.76 -6.31
N ALA A 246 14.97 19.67 -7.04
CA ALA A 246 16.07 19.57 -8.00
C ALA A 246 15.76 20.23 -9.36
N GLY A 247 14.57 20.82 -9.55
CA GLY A 247 14.18 21.50 -10.79
C GLY A 247 13.77 20.56 -11.91
N TRP A 248 13.42 19.30 -11.63
CA TRP A 248 13.00 18.37 -12.67
C TRP A 248 11.58 18.72 -13.13
N PRO A 249 11.34 18.88 -14.44
CA PRO A 249 10.01 19.17 -14.95
C PRO A 249 9.08 17.96 -14.82
N SER A 250 7.77 18.24 -14.81
CA SER A 250 6.71 17.25 -14.96
C SER A 250 5.97 17.45 -16.28
N ALA A 251 4.98 16.61 -16.59
CA ALA A 251 4.17 16.78 -17.80
C ALA A 251 3.32 18.07 -17.80
N VAL A 252 3.14 18.70 -16.63
CA VAL A 252 2.36 19.95 -16.48
C VAL A 252 3.25 21.18 -16.26
N THR A 253 4.58 21.04 -16.38
CA THR A 253 5.49 22.18 -16.31
C THR A 253 5.48 22.95 -17.63
N ASP A 254 5.07 24.22 -17.60
CA ASP A 254 4.96 25.07 -18.79
C ASP A 254 6.31 25.40 -19.44
N ASP A 255 7.30 25.83 -18.63
CA ASP A 255 8.62 26.23 -19.11
C ASP A 255 9.72 25.29 -18.59
N VAL A 256 10.17 24.39 -19.47
CA VAL A 256 11.18 23.35 -19.15
C VAL A 256 12.62 23.79 -19.42
N ARG A 257 12.83 25.06 -19.76
CA ARG A 257 14.17 25.60 -20.02
C ARG A 257 14.98 25.67 -18.71
N PRO A 258 16.28 25.31 -18.68
CA PRO A 258 17.09 25.33 -17.47
C PRO A 258 17.09 26.67 -16.69
N GLU A 259 16.85 27.76 -17.38
CA GLU A 259 16.92 29.14 -16.92
C GLU A 259 15.65 29.59 -16.19
N ALA A 260 14.54 28.87 -16.37
CA ALA A 260 13.26 29.14 -15.73
C ALA A 260 13.27 28.80 -14.23
N GLY A 261 14.18 27.91 -13.81
CA GLY A 261 14.21 27.37 -12.45
C GLY A 261 13.02 26.46 -12.12
N PRO A 262 12.95 25.92 -10.89
CA PRO A 262 11.83 25.10 -10.47
C PRO A 262 10.54 25.95 -10.43
N PRO A 263 9.45 25.53 -11.09
CA PRO A 263 8.16 26.20 -10.95
C PRO A 263 7.64 26.06 -9.50
N PRO A 264 6.57 26.78 -9.10
CA PRO A 264 5.88 26.48 -7.86
C PRO A 264 5.34 25.04 -7.85
N LEU A 265 5.42 24.36 -6.70
CA LEU A 265 4.76 23.06 -6.51
C LEU A 265 3.25 23.25 -6.34
N THR A 266 2.53 23.45 -7.44
CA THR A 266 1.07 23.59 -7.48
C THR A 266 0.37 22.27 -7.24
N ASP A 267 -0.93 22.31 -6.97
CA ASP A 267 -1.77 21.11 -6.90
C ASP A 267 -1.66 20.21 -8.13
N ASP A 268 -1.60 20.80 -9.33
CA ASP A 268 -1.51 20.03 -10.58
C ASP A 268 -0.14 19.39 -10.74
N GLU A 269 0.94 20.07 -10.34
CA GLU A 269 2.28 19.48 -10.25
C GLU A 269 2.32 18.30 -9.27
N ILE A 270 1.68 18.43 -8.09
CA ILE A 270 1.60 17.34 -7.11
C ILE A 270 0.83 16.16 -7.69
N ARG A 271 -0.36 16.40 -8.28
CA ARG A 271 -1.19 15.35 -8.88
C ARG A 271 -0.45 14.62 -10.00
N GLU A 272 0.20 15.35 -10.90
CA GLU A 272 0.97 14.78 -12.00
C GLU A 272 2.13 13.94 -11.47
N ARG A 273 2.92 14.48 -10.54
CA ARG A 273 4.07 13.74 -9.98
C ARG A 273 3.67 12.51 -9.20
N MET A 274 2.50 12.52 -8.55
CA MET A 274 1.98 11.40 -7.76
C MET A 274 1.13 10.41 -8.58
N SER A 275 0.89 10.68 -9.86
CA SER A 275 0.03 9.88 -10.74
C SER A 275 0.45 8.41 -10.88
N GLY A 276 1.74 8.10 -10.64
CA GLY A 276 2.28 6.74 -10.64
C GLY A 276 1.84 5.86 -9.44
N ASN A 277 1.09 6.40 -8.48
CA ASN A 277 0.64 5.67 -7.29
C ASN A 277 -0.89 5.62 -7.20
N LEU A 278 -1.45 4.46 -7.51
CA LEU A 278 -2.90 4.26 -7.55
C LEU A 278 -3.47 4.00 -6.14
N CYS A 279 -4.60 4.62 -5.85
CA CYS A 279 -5.39 4.46 -4.62
C CYS A 279 -6.82 4.07 -4.97
N ARG A 280 -7.20 2.81 -4.71
CA ARG A 280 -8.57 2.34 -4.99
C ARG A 280 -9.62 2.90 -4.03
N CYS A 281 -9.20 3.23 -2.81
CA CYS A 281 -10.06 3.90 -1.81
C CYS A 281 -10.41 5.34 -2.19
N GLY A 282 -9.69 5.95 -3.14
CA GLY A 282 -9.97 7.30 -3.60
C GLY A 282 -9.49 8.42 -2.65
N ALA A 283 -8.48 8.17 -1.82
CA ALA A 283 -7.94 9.17 -0.88
C ALA A 283 -7.09 10.28 -1.53
N TYR A 284 -7.16 10.44 -2.86
CA TYR A 284 -6.25 11.30 -3.64
C TYR A 284 -6.26 12.77 -3.20
N VAL A 285 -7.41 13.31 -2.82
CA VAL A 285 -7.53 14.70 -2.35
C VAL A 285 -6.71 14.90 -1.07
N SER A 286 -6.95 14.08 -0.04
CA SER A 286 -6.19 14.09 1.20
C SER A 286 -4.70 13.77 1.00
N ILE A 287 -4.36 12.88 0.06
CA ILE A 287 -2.97 12.58 -0.29
C ILE A 287 -2.29 13.83 -0.85
N ALA A 288 -2.90 14.51 -1.82
CA ALA A 288 -2.34 15.72 -2.43
C ALA A 288 -2.16 16.85 -1.39
N GLU A 289 -3.16 17.05 -0.53
CA GLU A 289 -3.08 18.00 0.59
C GLU A 289 -1.94 17.66 1.57
N ALA A 290 -1.74 16.37 1.86
CA ALA A 290 -0.65 15.92 2.73
C ALA A 290 0.73 16.17 2.12
N VAL A 291 0.89 15.95 0.81
CA VAL A 291 2.13 16.27 0.09
C VAL A 291 2.39 17.78 0.11
N ALA A 292 1.38 18.60 -0.18
CA ALA A 292 1.51 20.06 -0.14
C ALA A 292 1.94 20.54 1.25
N ARG A 293 1.28 20.05 2.32
CA ARG A 293 1.61 20.41 3.71
C ARG A 293 3.03 19.99 4.10
N ALA A 294 3.46 18.80 3.68
CA ALA A 294 4.82 18.33 3.93
C ALA A 294 5.87 19.16 3.17
N ALA A 295 5.58 19.58 1.93
CA ALA A 295 6.45 20.43 1.14
C ALA A 295 6.59 21.84 1.73
N ASP A 296 5.52 22.41 2.28
CA ASP A 296 5.58 23.70 2.98
C ASP A 296 6.37 23.62 4.29
N ALA A 297 6.23 22.52 5.05
CA ALA A 297 7.02 22.29 6.26
C ALA A 297 8.52 22.11 5.99
N ALA A 298 8.88 21.67 4.77
CA ALA A 298 10.27 21.50 4.35
C ALA A 298 10.95 22.80 3.88
N LYS A 299 10.19 23.88 3.62
CA LYS A 299 10.77 25.18 3.28
C LYS A 299 11.49 25.75 4.51
N PRO A 300 12.75 26.23 4.40
CA PRO A 300 13.40 26.92 5.49
C PRO A 300 12.54 28.13 5.90
N THR A 301 12.17 28.19 7.18
CA THR A 301 11.38 29.29 7.73
C THR A 301 12.16 30.58 7.52
N GLN A 302 11.65 31.49 6.68
CA GLN A 302 12.19 32.84 6.65
C GLN A 302 12.01 33.44 8.06
N PRO A 303 13.04 34.06 8.65
CA PRO A 303 12.87 34.70 9.94
C PRO A 303 11.77 35.76 9.81
N ALA A 304 10.83 35.75 10.75
CA ALA A 304 9.75 36.73 10.79
C ALA A 304 10.33 38.14 10.69
N PRO A 305 9.74 39.04 9.89
CA PRO A 305 10.23 40.41 9.79
C PRO A 305 10.21 41.05 11.18
N SER A 306 11.36 41.53 11.63
CA SER A 306 11.52 42.21 12.91
C SER A 306 10.45 43.29 13.05
N PRO A 307 9.77 43.41 14.20
CA PRO A 307 8.75 44.43 14.37
C PRO A 307 9.40 45.80 14.19
N ARG A 308 8.90 46.59 13.22
CA ARG A 308 9.31 47.98 13.06
C ARG A 308 8.86 48.73 14.31
N ILE A 309 9.81 49.10 15.16
CA ILE A 309 9.57 50.04 16.25
C ILE A 309 9.34 51.41 15.60
N GLY A 310 8.08 51.82 15.51
CA GLY A 310 7.72 53.21 15.20
C GLY A 310 8.12 54.15 16.34
N PRO A 311 8.29 55.45 16.08
CA PRO A 311 8.83 56.40 17.05
C PRO A 311 7.94 56.48 18.29
N GLN A 312 8.55 56.29 19.47
CA GLN A 312 7.90 56.39 20.77
C GLN A 312 7.27 57.78 20.96
N ALA A 313 5.96 57.81 21.23
CA ALA A 313 5.27 59.01 21.66
C ALA A 313 5.78 59.41 23.06
N ALA A 314 6.20 60.67 23.18
CA ALA A 314 6.70 61.27 24.40
C ALA A 314 5.69 61.18 25.55
N ALA A 315 6.17 60.80 26.74
CA ALA A 315 5.43 60.78 27.98
C ALA A 315 4.97 62.19 28.36
N LYS A 316 3.69 62.35 28.67
CA LYS A 316 3.17 63.52 29.38
C LYS A 316 3.47 63.38 30.87
N GLU A 317 4.27 64.30 31.39
CA GLU A 317 4.42 64.58 32.82
C GLU A 317 3.06 64.95 33.44
N VAL A 318 2.79 64.40 34.62
CA VAL A 318 1.77 64.90 35.55
C VAL A 318 2.49 65.26 36.83
N ALA A 319 2.49 66.55 37.18
CA ALA A 319 2.82 67.03 38.51
C ALA A 319 1.85 68.15 38.89
N ALA A 320 1.25 67.98 40.08
CA ALA A 320 0.53 68.92 40.96
C ALA A 320 -0.36 70.00 40.34
#